data_AF-A0A7S1CQE3-F1
#
_entry.id   AF-A0A7S1CQE3-F1
#
_cell.length_a   1.000
_cell.length_b   1.000
_cell.length_c   1.000
_cell.angle_alpha   90.00
_cell.angle_beta   90.00
_cell.angle_gamma   90.00
#
_symmetry.space_group_name_H-M   'P 1'
#
loop_
_entity.id
_entity.type
_entity.pdbx_description
1 polymer ?
#
loop_
_entity_poly.entity_id
_entity_poly.type
_entity_poly.pdbx_seq_one_letter_code
_entity_poly.pdbx_strand_id
1 'polypeptide(L)'
;FERDHECVDCPVGTYGFYTGATSVSMCAECPYGTTTTVTGATTCEPDSSTPSGPVTVRPCPAGADCGAGVPDENGQVTLDRIPTRPGYWRPHNTSWDWMPCPTPAACVGGFLRDGDPNSQCAAGYSGPACAVCNDEYFRDYGGECEPCTGDGAAQVAATLAVSLGI
;
A
#
# COMPACT_ATOMS: atom_id res chain seq x y z
N PHE A 1 7.25 59.16 -30.54
CA PHE A 1 6.92 57.82 -31.07
C PHE A 1 7.79 56.84 -30.32
N GLU A 2 7.33 56.36 -29.18
CA GLU A 2 7.93 55.23 -28.48
C GLU A 2 6.75 54.34 -28.09
N ARG A 3 6.64 53.19 -28.75
CA ARG A 3 5.73 52.13 -28.31
C ARG A 3 6.58 51.24 -27.42
N ASP A 4 6.57 51.52 -26.12
CA ASP A 4 6.99 50.57 -25.10
C ASP A 4 6.07 49.35 -25.21
N HIS A 5 6.50 48.36 -25.99
CA HIS A 5 5.95 47.02 -25.85
C HIS A 5 6.74 46.37 -24.73
N GLU A 6 6.31 46.66 -23.49
CA GLU A 6 6.81 45.93 -22.32
C GLU A 6 6.57 44.45 -22.55
N CYS A 7 7.65 43.68 -22.52
CA CYS A 7 7.58 42.24 -22.65
C CYS A 7 7.11 41.66 -21.32
N VAL A 8 6.19 40.69 -21.40
CA VAL A 8 5.73 39.91 -20.26
C VAL A 8 6.56 38.66 -20.18
N ASP A 9 7.27 38.49 -19.06
CA ASP A 9 8.02 37.27 -18.78
C ASP A 9 7.07 36.11 -18.47
N CYS A 10 7.42 34.94 -19.02
CA CYS A 10 6.68 33.71 -18.73
C CYS A 10 6.90 33.28 -17.27
N PRO A 11 5.84 32.98 -16.51
CA PRO A 11 5.98 32.52 -15.13
C PRO A 11 6.66 31.16 -15.04
N VAL A 12 7.18 30.86 -13.85
CA VAL A 12 7.72 29.53 -13.50
C VAL A 12 6.71 28.43 -13.84
N GLY A 13 7.20 27.34 -14.45
CA GLY A 13 6.39 26.24 -14.99
C GLY A 13 5.93 26.46 -16.44
N THR A 14 6.24 27.60 -17.04
CA THR A 14 5.95 27.93 -18.45
C THR A 14 7.19 28.47 -19.16
N TYR A 15 7.18 28.47 -20.49
CA TYR A 15 8.26 28.98 -21.33
C TYR A 15 7.74 29.70 -22.57
N GLY A 16 8.51 30.64 -23.09
CA GLY A 16 8.19 31.42 -24.28
C GLY A 16 9.12 31.08 -25.45
N PHE A 17 8.55 30.78 -26.62
CA PHE A 17 9.33 30.49 -27.83
C PHE A 17 9.83 31.74 -28.58
N TYR A 18 9.15 32.87 -28.40
CA TYR A 18 9.36 34.08 -29.19
C TYR A 18 9.73 35.27 -28.29
N THR A 19 10.62 36.13 -28.77
CA THR A 19 10.90 37.43 -28.14
C THR A 19 9.73 38.39 -28.40
N GLY A 20 9.30 39.14 -27.38
CA GLY A 20 8.22 40.13 -27.52
C GLY A 20 6.83 39.65 -27.11
N ALA A 21 6.74 38.68 -26.20
CA ALA A 21 5.46 38.29 -25.61
C ALA A 21 4.84 39.50 -24.91
N THR A 22 3.65 39.92 -25.32
CA THR A 22 2.92 41.04 -24.69
C THR A 22 1.86 40.55 -23.70
N SER A 23 1.78 39.24 -23.47
CA SER A 23 0.84 38.62 -22.54
C SER A 23 1.31 37.23 -22.11
N VAL A 24 0.99 36.85 -20.87
CA VAL A 24 1.28 35.53 -20.29
C VAL A 24 0.62 34.38 -21.05
N SER A 25 -0.46 34.65 -21.80
CA SER A 25 -1.14 33.65 -22.62
C SER A 25 -0.31 33.18 -23.83
N MET A 26 0.79 33.87 -24.13
CA MET A 26 1.74 33.48 -25.17
C MET A 26 2.80 32.49 -24.66
N CYS A 27 2.76 32.16 -23.36
CA CYS A 27 3.63 31.18 -22.73
C CYS A 27 3.03 29.78 -22.84
N ALA A 28 3.87 28.81 -23.22
CA ALA A 28 3.50 27.41 -23.24
C ALA A 28 3.83 26.76 -21.90
N GLU A 29 2.97 25.86 -21.44
CA GLU A 29 3.23 25.07 -20.23
C GLU A 29 4.37 24.08 -20.46
N CYS A 30 5.18 23.86 -19.42
CA CYS A 30 6.22 22.86 -19.47
C CYS A 30 5.63 21.44 -19.55
N PRO A 31 6.18 20.56 -20.42
CA PRO A 31 5.80 19.16 -20.44
C PRO A 31 5.95 18.49 -19.08
N TYR A 32 5.14 17.47 -18.82
CA TYR A 32 5.24 16.67 -17.59
C TYR A 32 6.68 16.16 -17.35
N GLY A 33 7.17 16.28 -16.12
CA GLY A 33 8.55 15.93 -15.77
C GLY A 33 9.57 17.05 -15.97
N THR A 34 9.13 18.23 -16.42
CA THR A 34 9.98 19.40 -16.61
C THR A 34 9.36 20.65 -15.98
N THR A 35 10.19 21.61 -15.60
CA THR A 35 9.80 22.90 -15.03
C THR A 35 10.77 24.00 -15.44
N THR A 36 10.48 25.24 -15.10
CA THR A 36 11.39 26.38 -15.26
C THR A 36 11.67 26.97 -13.89
N THR A 37 12.94 27.16 -13.53
CA THR A 37 13.30 27.69 -12.19
C THR A 37 13.34 29.22 -12.16
N VAL A 38 13.22 29.85 -13.34
CA VAL A 38 13.29 31.29 -13.55
C VAL A 38 12.15 31.76 -14.45
N THR A 39 11.71 33.00 -14.26
CA THR A 39 10.75 33.65 -15.16
C THR A 39 11.39 34.02 -16.48
N GLY A 40 10.61 34.08 -17.56
CA GLY A 40 11.09 34.41 -18.90
C GLY A 40 11.91 33.29 -19.57
N ALA A 41 11.83 32.06 -19.04
CA ALA A 41 12.54 30.93 -19.60
C ALA A 41 12.11 30.64 -21.04
N THR A 42 13.08 30.27 -21.87
CA THR A 42 12.86 29.90 -23.28
C THR A 42 12.85 28.38 -23.50
N THR A 43 13.16 27.61 -22.46
CA THR A 43 13.20 26.14 -22.46
C THR A 43 12.83 25.60 -21.07
N CYS A 44 12.18 24.44 -21.01
CA CYS A 44 11.94 23.72 -19.75
C CYS A 44 13.12 22.80 -19.41
N GLU A 45 13.44 22.71 -18.12
CA GLU A 45 14.48 21.85 -17.56
C GLU A 45 13.84 20.67 -16.82
N PRO A 46 14.51 19.51 -16.71
CA PRO A 46 13.99 18.39 -15.93
C PRO A 46 13.73 18.81 -14.49
N ASP A 47 12.53 18.54 -14.01
CA ASP A 47 12.14 18.87 -12.65
C ASP A 47 12.66 17.78 -11.71
N SER A 48 13.52 18.19 -10.76
CA SER A 48 14.12 17.29 -9.78
C SER A 48 13.11 16.67 -8.81
N SER A 49 11.88 17.19 -8.76
CA SER A 49 10.80 16.69 -7.90
C SER A 49 9.86 15.70 -8.60
N THR A 50 9.90 15.64 -9.93
CA THR A 50 9.26 14.59 -10.72
C THR A 50 10.30 13.53 -11.07
N PRO A 51 10.03 12.22 -10.88
CA PRO A 51 10.95 11.18 -11.31
C PRO A 51 11.13 11.26 -12.84
N SER A 52 12.18 11.93 -13.28
CA SER A 52 12.55 12.13 -14.70
C SER A 52 13.15 10.86 -15.32
N GLY A 53 12.70 9.69 -14.88
CA GLY A 53 13.05 8.41 -15.49
C GLY A 53 11.90 7.92 -16.37
N PRO A 54 12.14 7.00 -17.34
CA PRO A 54 11.05 6.14 -17.80
C PRO A 54 10.42 5.56 -16.55
N VAL A 55 9.08 5.54 -16.46
CA VAL A 55 8.32 4.88 -15.37
C VAL A 55 9.16 3.71 -14.91
N THR A 56 9.88 3.86 -13.80
CA THR A 56 10.80 2.80 -13.39
C THR A 56 9.84 1.73 -12.97
N VAL A 57 9.71 0.70 -13.81
CA VAL A 57 8.91 -0.46 -13.53
C VAL A 57 9.57 -1.05 -12.29
N ARG A 58 9.14 -0.60 -11.11
CA ARG A 58 9.67 -1.12 -9.88
C ARG A 58 9.25 -2.58 -9.89
N PRO A 59 10.20 -3.52 -9.73
CA PRO A 59 9.85 -4.93 -9.68
C PRO A 59 8.76 -5.11 -8.63
N CYS A 60 7.74 -5.90 -8.98
CA CYS A 60 6.64 -6.19 -8.07
C CYS A 60 7.21 -6.74 -6.75
N PRO A 61 6.88 -6.14 -5.58
CA PRO A 61 7.33 -6.66 -4.29
C PRO A 61 6.95 -8.13 -4.11
N ALA A 62 7.80 -8.92 -3.44
CA ALA A 62 7.62 -10.37 -3.35
C ALA A 62 6.24 -10.80 -2.81
N GLY A 63 5.69 -10.05 -1.84
CA GLY A 63 4.39 -10.31 -1.25
C GLY A 63 3.20 -9.60 -1.90
N ALA A 64 3.42 -8.79 -2.94
CA ALA A 64 2.37 -8.13 -3.68
C ALA A 64 1.93 -8.99 -4.87
N ASP A 65 0.63 -9.10 -5.11
CA ASP A 65 0.09 -9.72 -6.33
C ASP A 65 -0.29 -8.64 -7.35
N CYS A 66 0.73 -8.02 -7.96
CA CYS A 66 0.53 -6.94 -8.91
C CYS A 66 -0.29 -7.35 -10.16
N GLY A 67 -0.32 -8.65 -10.50
CA GLY A 67 -1.11 -9.16 -11.63
C GLY A 67 -2.61 -9.26 -11.33
N ALA A 68 -2.97 -9.37 -10.06
CA ALA A 68 -4.36 -9.33 -9.58
C ALA A 68 -4.80 -7.93 -9.12
N GLY A 69 -3.98 -6.90 -9.35
CA GLY A 69 -4.34 -5.53 -9.04
C GLY A 69 -5.52 -5.04 -9.89
N VAL A 70 -6.43 -4.28 -9.27
CA VAL A 70 -7.60 -3.72 -9.97
C VAL A 70 -7.24 -2.32 -10.48
N PRO A 71 -7.26 -2.09 -11.82
CA PRO A 71 -6.98 -0.76 -12.37
C PRO A 71 -8.04 0.26 -11.96
N ASP A 72 -7.64 1.52 -11.85
CA ASP A 72 -8.55 2.65 -11.73
C ASP A 72 -9.19 3.06 -13.06
N GLU A 73 -9.96 4.14 -13.04
CA GLU A 73 -10.61 4.71 -14.22
C GLU A 73 -9.63 5.15 -15.32
N ASN A 74 -8.37 5.41 -14.96
CA ASN A 74 -7.29 5.77 -15.86
C ASN A 74 -6.45 4.56 -16.29
N GLY A 75 -6.84 3.34 -15.89
CA GLY A 75 -6.12 2.10 -16.19
C GLY A 75 -4.85 1.93 -15.36
N GLN A 76 -4.66 2.70 -14.29
CA GLN A 76 -3.50 2.61 -13.41
C GLN A 76 -3.78 1.66 -12.25
N VAL A 77 -2.82 0.77 -11.96
CA VAL A 77 -2.86 -0.05 -10.75
C VAL A 77 -2.14 0.70 -9.64
N THR A 78 -2.90 1.21 -8.67
CA THR A 78 -2.40 1.90 -7.49
C THR A 78 -2.22 0.92 -6.32
N LEU A 79 -1.40 1.32 -5.35
CA LEU A 79 -0.95 0.44 -4.26
C LEU A 79 -2.08 -0.10 -3.39
N ASP A 80 -3.07 0.74 -3.11
CA ASP A 80 -4.28 0.41 -2.37
C ASP A 80 -5.16 -0.64 -3.07
N ARG A 81 -4.95 -0.84 -4.37
CA ARG A 81 -5.70 -1.77 -5.22
C ARG A 81 -4.88 -2.99 -5.63
N ILE A 82 -3.76 -3.25 -4.96
CA ILE A 82 -2.96 -4.47 -5.11
C ILE A 82 -3.27 -5.42 -3.95
N PRO A 83 -3.65 -6.69 -4.21
CA PRO A 83 -3.82 -7.68 -3.15
C PRO A 83 -2.47 -8.24 -2.65
N THR A 84 -2.47 -8.67 -1.40
CA THR A 84 -1.34 -9.36 -0.75
C THR A 84 -1.35 -10.84 -1.17
N ARG A 85 -0.20 -11.43 -1.50
CA ARG A 85 -0.06 -12.87 -1.77
C ARG A 85 -0.24 -13.69 -0.49
N PRO A 86 -0.71 -14.96 -0.59
CA PRO A 86 -0.70 -15.88 0.55
C PRO A 86 0.71 -16.04 1.14
N GLY A 87 0.79 -16.21 2.46
CA GLY A 87 2.06 -16.26 3.20
C GLY A 87 2.70 -14.90 3.46
N TYR A 88 2.11 -13.81 2.97
CA TYR A 88 2.55 -12.44 3.24
C TYR A 88 1.45 -11.64 3.91
N TRP A 89 1.86 -10.55 4.54
CA TRP A 89 1.00 -9.60 5.21
C TRP A 89 1.53 -8.19 5.04
N ARG A 90 0.63 -7.21 5.02
CA ARG A 90 0.99 -5.79 5.05
C ARG A 90 0.16 -5.00 6.06
N PRO A 91 0.70 -3.94 6.66
CA PRO A 91 0.00 -3.15 7.69
C PRO A 91 -1.02 -2.18 7.11
N HIS A 92 -0.86 -1.74 5.87
CA HIS A 92 -1.74 -0.74 5.25
C HIS A 92 -1.89 -1.00 3.76
N ASN A 93 -3.01 -0.57 3.19
CA ASN A 93 -3.27 -0.77 1.77
C ASN A 93 -2.30 0.03 0.89
N THR A 94 -1.78 1.15 1.40
CA THR A 94 -0.78 2.02 0.77
C THR A 94 0.65 1.79 1.26
N SER A 95 0.95 0.67 1.93
CA SER A 95 2.33 0.34 2.30
C SER A 95 3.05 -0.33 1.12
N TRP A 96 4.34 -0.02 0.94
CA TRP A 96 5.22 -0.75 0.02
C TRP A 96 5.87 -1.98 0.66
N ASP A 97 5.62 -2.19 1.95
CA ASP A 97 6.26 -3.21 2.77
C ASP A 97 5.32 -4.40 2.97
N TRP A 98 5.55 -5.43 2.17
CA TRP A 98 4.98 -6.76 2.38
C TRP A 98 5.96 -7.62 3.14
N MET A 99 5.54 -8.11 4.29
CA MET A 99 6.35 -8.96 5.16
C MET A 99 5.90 -10.41 5.04
N PRO A 100 6.84 -11.37 4.98
CA PRO A 100 6.49 -12.78 5.09
C PRO A 100 5.95 -13.06 6.49
N CYS A 101 4.99 -13.98 6.58
CA CYS A 101 4.43 -14.37 7.86
C CYS A 101 5.27 -15.46 8.52
N PRO A 102 5.46 -15.40 9.85
CA PRO A 102 6.18 -16.45 10.58
C PRO A 102 5.57 -17.84 10.38
N THR A 103 4.24 -17.89 10.35
CA THR A 103 3.44 -19.07 9.99
C THR A 103 2.77 -18.78 8.65
N PRO A 104 3.27 -19.29 7.52
CA PRO A 104 2.75 -18.92 6.19
C PRO A 104 1.25 -19.19 6.01
N ALA A 105 0.73 -20.27 6.61
CA ALA A 105 -0.70 -20.60 6.56
C ALA A 105 -1.60 -19.61 7.33
N ALA A 106 -1.04 -18.87 8.30
CA ALA A 106 -1.78 -17.85 9.05
C ALA A 106 -2.14 -16.64 8.18
N CYS A 107 -1.42 -16.42 7.08
CA CYS A 107 -1.65 -15.32 6.16
C CYS A 107 -2.29 -15.82 4.88
N VAL A 108 -3.61 -15.70 4.79
CA VAL A 108 -4.36 -16.01 3.57
C VAL A 108 -4.12 -14.97 2.47
N GLY A 109 -3.71 -13.75 2.85
CA GLY A 109 -3.48 -12.64 1.93
C GLY A 109 -4.78 -12.00 1.45
N GLY A 110 -4.78 -11.46 0.24
CA GLY A 110 -5.92 -10.78 -0.38
C GLY A 110 -5.91 -9.26 -0.20
N PHE A 111 -7.06 -8.64 -0.47
CA PHE A 111 -7.27 -7.20 -0.29
C PHE A 111 -7.50 -6.86 1.17
N LEU A 112 -6.98 -5.72 1.62
CA LEU A 112 -7.32 -5.17 2.92
C LEU A 112 -8.75 -4.64 2.87
N ARG A 113 -9.69 -5.39 3.43
CA ARG A 113 -11.11 -5.00 3.49
C ARG A 113 -11.25 -3.85 4.48
N ASP A 114 -11.78 -2.72 4.01
CA ASP A 114 -11.94 -1.49 4.80
C ASP A 114 -10.62 -1.00 5.44
N GLY A 115 -9.48 -1.36 4.85
CA GLY A 115 -8.15 -1.04 5.39
C GLY A 115 -7.72 -1.89 6.60
N ASP A 116 -8.50 -2.89 7.01
CA ASP A 116 -8.18 -3.76 8.15
C ASP A 116 -7.08 -4.76 7.79
N PRO A 117 -5.91 -4.72 8.45
CA PRO A 117 -4.82 -5.65 8.19
C PRO A 117 -5.14 -7.10 8.60
N ASN A 118 -6.08 -7.31 9.53
CA ASN A 118 -6.50 -8.65 9.96
C ASN A 118 -7.34 -9.37 8.91
N SER A 119 -7.88 -8.66 7.93
CA SER A 119 -8.59 -9.28 6.80
C SER A 119 -7.69 -10.20 5.95
N GLN A 120 -6.37 -10.14 6.14
CA GLN A 120 -5.37 -11.01 5.53
C GLN A 120 -5.08 -12.28 6.34
N CYS A 121 -5.66 -12.41 7.54
CA CYS A 121 -5.38 -13.49 8.47
C CYS A 121 -6.37 -14.65 8.32
N ALA A 122 -5.87 -15.86 8.53
CA ALA A 122 -6.68 -17.05 8.66
C ALA A 122 -7.49 -17.02 9.96
N ALA A 123 -8.54 -17.84 10.04
CA ALA A 123 -9.33 -17.99 11.25
C ALA A 123 -8.46 -18.39 12.45
N GLY A 124 -8.67 -17.74 13.59
CA GLY A 124 -7.86 -17.94 14.80
C GLY A 124 -6.60 -17.09 14.89
N TYR A 125 -6.24 -16.35 13.84
CA TYR A 125 -5.06 -15.48 13.80
C TYR A 125 -5.44 -14.00 13.66
N SER A 126 -4.62 -13.12 14.21
CA SER A 126 -4.71 -11.66 14.07
C SER A 126 -3.36 -10.99 14.31
N GLY A 127 -3.37 -9.65 14.27
CA GLY A 127 -2.24 -8.79 14.56
C GLY A 127 -1.23 -8.71 13.42
N PRO A 128 -0.10 -8.03 13.69
CA PRO A 128 0.99 -7.91 12.72
C PRO A 128 1.47 -9.27 12.23
N ALA A 129 1.54 -9.43 10.91
CA ALA A 129 1.91 -10.68 10.23
C ALA A 129 1.07 -11.90 10.65
N CYS A 130 -0.18 -11.67 11.11
CA CYS A 130 -1.08 -12.70 11.62
C CYS A 130 -0.42 -13.57 12.70
N ALA A 131 0.47 -12.98 13.49
CA ALA A 131 1.30 -13.69 14.45
C ALA A 131 0.68 -13.75 15.86
N VAL A 132 -0.56 -13.30 16.05
CA VAL A 132 -1.26 -13.33 17.33
C VAL A 132 -2.41 -14.33 17.23
N CYS A 133 -2.60 -15.16 18.26
CA CYS A 133 -3.78 -16.00 18.34
C CYS A 133 -4.95 -15.16 18.85
N ASN A 134 -6.11 -15.32 18.21
CA ASN A 134 -7.34 -14.68 18.66
C ASN A 134 -7.76 -15.21 20.04
N ASP A 135 -8.71 -14.51 20.65
CA ASP A 135 -9.42 -15.03 21.82
C ASP A 135 -9.99 -16.42 21.50
N GLU A 136 -9.98 -17.30 22.50
CA GLU A 136 -10.36 -18.73 22.38
C GLU A 136 -9.38 -19.59 21.56
N TYR A 137 -8.21 -19.07 21.19
CA TYR A 137 -7.12 -19.85 20.60
C TYR A 137 -5.86 -19.78 21.47
N PHE A 138 -5.05 -20.83 21.43
CA PHE A 138 -3.74 -20.86 22.08
C PHE A 138 -2.66 -21.27 21.07
N ARG A 139 -1.43 -20.84 21.34
CA ARG A 139 -0.29 -21.26 20.52
C ARG A 139 0.14 -22.67 20.93
N ASP A 140 0.10 -23.59 19.99
CA ASP A 140 0.56 -24.95 20.19
C ASP A 140 2.10 -25.05 20.16
N TYR A 141 2.64 -26.26 20.27
CA TYR A 141 4.09 -26.48 20.20
C TYR A 141 4.68 -26.28 18.79
N GLY A 142 3.88 -26.42 17.72
CA GLY A 142 4.26 -26.09 16.35
C GLY A 142 4.39 -24.58 16.10
N GLY A 143 3.73 -23.78 16.94
CA GLY A 143 3.62 -22.34 16.75
C GLY A 143 2.36 -21.95 15.96
N GLU A 144 1.43 -22.87 15.75
CA GLU A 144 0.12 -22.62 15.18
C GLU A 144 -0.89 -22.22 16.26
N CYS A 145 -1.95 -21.51 15.87
CA CYS A 145 -3.03 -21.14 16.76
C CYS A 145 -4.11 -22.20 16.67
N GLU A 146 -4.25 -22.98 17.73
CA GLU A 146 -5.25 -24.04 17.86
C GLU A 146 -6.41 -23.55 18.74
N PRO A 147 -7.66 -23.93 18.44
CA PRO A 147 -8.79 -23.56 19.26
C PRO A 147 -8.67 -24.20 20.64
N CYS A 148 -9.01 -23.44 21.67
CA CYS A 148 -9.16 -23.93 23.03
C CYS A 148 -10.30 -24.95 23.08
N THR A 149 -9.96 -26.24 23.03
CA THR A 149 -10.91 -27.33 23.25
C THR A 149 -10.93 -27.63 24.74
N GLY A 150 -11.60 -26.77 25.49
CA GLY A 150 -11.67 -26.88 26.94
C GLY A 150 -12.93 -26.21 27.47
N ASP A 151 -13.91 -27.03 27.82
CA ASP A 151 -14.98 -26.60 28.70
C ASP A 151 -14.36 -26.06 30.00
N GLY A 152 -14.57 -24.78 30.28
CA GLY A 152 -14.67 -24.29 31.67
C GLY A 152 -15.79 -24.97 32.47
N ALA A 153 -16.42 -26.01 31.92
CA ALA A 153 -17.35 -26.94 32.54
C ALA A 153 -16.85 -28.40 32.45
N ALA A 154 -15.56 -28.64 32.69
CA ALA A 154 -15.12 -29.94 33.19
C ALA A 154 -15.83 -30.18 34.53
N GLN A 155 -17.04 -30.73 34.47
CA GLN A 155 -17.76 -31.19 35.65
C GLN A 155 -16.84 -32.14 36.40
N VAL A 156 -16.67 -31.84 37.67
CA VAL A 156 -16.07 -32.71 38.67
C VAL A 156 -16.99 -33.93 38.78
N ALA A 157 -16.93 -34.85 37.82
CA ALA A 157 -17.52 -36.17 37.95
C ALA A 157 -16.57 -36.99 38.83
N ALA A 158 -16.48 -36.59 40.09
CA ALA A 158 -15.99 -37.43 41.16
C ALA A 158 -16.98 -38.57 41.35
N THR A 159 -16.90 -39.62 40.53
CA THR A 159 -17.48 -40.92 40.88
C THR A 159 -16.55 -41.57 41.90
N LEU A 160 -16.74 -41.21 43.17
CA LEU A 160 -16.34 -42.00 44.32
C LEU A 160 -17.11 -43.33 44.27
N ALA A 161 -16.56 -44.33 43.59
CA ALA A 161 -16.98 -45.71 43.80
C ALA A 161 -16.28 -46.25 45.05
N VAL A 162 -16.75 -45.81 46.23
CA VAL A 162 -16.46 -46.52 47.48
C VAL A 162 -17.45 -47.67 47.60
N SER A 163 -16.86 -48.86 47.53
CA SER A 163 -17.31 -50.21 47.88
C SER A 163 -18.60 -50.41 48.68
N LEU A 164 -19.32 -51.50 48.39
CA LEU A 164 -19.77 -52.47 49.40
C LEU A 164 -19.85 -53.86 48.77
N GLY A 165 -19.06 -54.79 49.31
CA GLY A 165 -19.06 -56.19 48.90
C GLY A 165 -20.23 -56.99 49.48
N ILE A 166 -20.55 -58.09 48.79
CA ILE A 166 -21.00 -59.39 49.31
C ILE A 166 -20.39 -60.45 48.39
#